data_AF-A0A976E3E9-F1
#
_entry.id   AF-A0A976E3E9-F1
#
_cell.length_a   1.000
_cell.length_b   1.000
_cell.length_c   1.000
_cell.angle_alpha   90.00
_cell.angle_beta   90.00
_cell.angle_gamma   90.00
#
_symmetry.space_group_name_H-M   'P 1'
#
loop_
_entity.id
_entity.type
_entity.pdbx_description
1 polymer ?
#
loop_
_entity_poly.entity_id
_entity_poly.type
_entity_poly.pdbx_seq_one_letter_code
_entity_poly.pdbx_strand_id
1 'polypeptide(L)'
;MTELPKGWATAKFSDFGEWMGGGTPSKAVPSYWNGPIPWVSPKDMKAKVIRSAIDGITEAAVENSSAKRVPAGSVLIVARSGILAHTLPIAVTAVEATLNQDMKALTLSGGMSSDFIAWGL
;
A
#
# COMPACT_ATOMS: atom_id res chain seq x y z
N MET A 1 6.70 24.88 -18.36
CA MET A 1 5.54 24.18 -17.79
C MET A 1 4.31 24.72 -18.50
N THR A 2 3.47 23.85 -19.06
CA THR A 2 2.19 24.24 -19.67
C THR A 2 1.24 24.75 -18.60
N GLU A 3 0.43 25.77 -18.94
CA GLU A 3 -0.64 26.24 -18.05
C GLU A 3 -1.66 25.11 -17.83
N LEU A 4 -2.09 24.96 -16.57
CA LEU A 4 -3.12 23.98 -16.22
C LEU A 4 -4.49 24.42 -16.79
N PRO A 5 -5.37 23.47 -17.18
CA PRO A 5 -6.72 23.81 -17.61
C PRO A 5 -7.50 24.57 -16.53
N LYS A 6 -8.46 25.41 -16.94
CA LYS A 6 -9.31 26.15 -16.00
C LYS A 6 -9.99 25.19 -15.01
N GLY A 7 -9.86 25.49 -13.72
CA GLY A 7 -10.41 24.67 -12.62
C GLY A 7 -9.44 23.61 -12.06
N TRP A 8 -8.26 23.44 -12.66
CA TRP A 8 -7.19 22.59 -12.12
C TRP A 8 -6.23 23.39 -11.25
N ALA A 9 -5.71 22.72 -10.22
CA ALA A 9 -4.66 23.24 -9.35
C ALA A 9 -3.56 22.19 -9.21
N THR A 10 -2.32 22.67 -9.01
CA THR A 10 -1.22 21.80 -8.61
C THR A 10 -1.44 21.35 -7.17
N ALA A 11 -1.20 20.07 -6.90
CA ALA A 11 -1.25 19.49 -5.57
C ALA A 11 -0.08 18.53 -5.38
N LYS A 12 0.28 18.26 -4.13
CA LYS A 12 1.25 17.23 -3.75
C LYS A 12 0.48 15.98 -3.31
N PHE A 13 1.08 14.81 -3.46
CA PHE A 13 0.46 13.58 -2.94
C PHE A 13 0.22 13.59 -1.44
N SER A 14 1.02 14.35 -0.68
CA SER A 14 0.82 14.60 0.75
C SER A 14 -0.49 15.35 1.06
N ASP A 15 -1.07 16.05 0.08
CA ASP A 15 -2.29 16.83 0.27
C ASP A 15 -3.54 15.93 0.21
N PHE A 16 -3.40 14.69 -0.27
CA PHE A 16 -4.50 13.74 -0.46
C PHE A 16 -4.58 12.67 0.63
N GLY A 17 -3.64 12.62 1.58
CA GLY A 17 -3.63 11.57 2.57
C GLY A 17 -2.32 11.42 3.34
N GLU A 18 -2.27 10.39 4.17
CA GLU A 18 -1.09 10.04 4.97
C GLU A 18 -0.32 8.88 4.32
N TRP A 19 1.00 9.05 4.19
CA TRP A 19 1.89 8.00 3.74
C TRP A 19 2.30 7.09 4.91
N MET A 20 2.13 5.78 4.72
CA MET A 20 2.49 4.76 5.69
C MET A 20 3.53 3.80 5.10
N GLY A 21 4.50 3.42 5.93
CA GLY A 21 5.39 2.30 5.64
C GLY A 21 4.77 0.96 6.02
N GLY A 22 5.29 -0.12 5.45
CA GLY A 22 5.04 -1.47 5.96
C GLY A 22 6.03 -1.91 7.03
N GLY A 23 5.79 -3.11 7.55
CA GLY A 23 6.60 -3.76 8.57
C GLY A 23 6.55 -5.28 8.41
N THR A 24 7.64 -5.94 8.81
CA THR A 24 7.79 -7.39 8.67
C THR A 24 7.85 -8.01 10.04
N PRO A 25 6.85 -8.80 10.44
CA PRO A 25 6.92 -9.59 11.65
C PRO A 25 8.13 -10.53 11.60
N SER A 26 8.66 -10.92 12.75
CA SER A 26 9.79 -11.86 12.78
C SER A 26 9.37 -13.20 12.17
N LYS A 27 10.14 -13.68 11.18
CA LYS A 27 9.96 -15.03 10.62
C LYS A 27 10.33 -16.16 11.59
N ALA A 28 11.08 -15.82 12.64
CA ALA A 28 11.43 -16.76 13.70
C ALA A 28 10.28 -17.01 14.70
N VAL A 29 9.15 -16.30 14.57
CA VAL A 29 7.96 -16.46 15.41
C VAL A 29 6.82 -17.02 14.54
N PRO A 30 6.66 -18.35 14.44
CA PRO A 30 5.69 -18.95 13.52
C PRO A 30 4.23 -18.55 13.79
N SER A 31 3.89 -18.24 15.05
CA SER A 31 2.55 -17.80 15.44
C SER A 31 2.15 -16.44 14.87
N TYR A 32 3.08 -15.68 14.28
CA TYR A 32 2.78 -14.43 13.60
C TYR A 32 2.27 -14.63 12.16
N TRP A 33 2.44 -15.81 11.60
CA TRP A 33 2.21 -16.09 10.18
C TRP A 33 1.01 -17.01 9.96
N ASN A 34 0.56 -17.11 8.71
CA ASN A 34 -0.62 -17.87 8.29
C ASN A 34 -1.92 -17.41 8.99
N GLY A 35 -1.98 -16.13 9.35
CA GLY A 35 -3.19 -15.51 9.89
C GLY A 35 -4.10 -14.93 8.79
N PRO A 36 -5.29 -14.44 9.17
CA PRO A 36 -6.30 -13.99 8.22
C PRO A 36 -6.01 -12.61 7.61
N ILE A 37 -5.07 -11.83 8.17
CA ILE A 37 -4.80 -10.45 7.74
C ILE A 37 -3.83 -10.50 6.56
N PRO A 38 -4.19 -9.99 5.37
CA PRO A 38 -3.29 -9.99 4.22
C PRO A 38 -1.99 -9.25 4.53
N TRP A 39 -0.84 -9.84 4.19
CA TRP A 39 0.47 -9.20 4.29
C TRP A 39 1.06 -9.04 2.89
N VAL A 40 0.81 -7.88 2.29
CA VAL A 40 1.12 -7.57 0.90
C VAL A 40 2.61 -7.27 0.73
N SER A 41 3.20 -7.90 -0.27
CA SER A 41 4.59 -7.72 -0.69
C SER A 41 4.67 -7.34 -2.17
N PRO A 42 5.86 -6.99 -2.70
CA PRO A 42 6.02 -6.76 -4.14
C PRO A 42 5.61 -7.95 -5.02
N LYS A 43 5.52 -9.17 -4.48
CA LYS A 43 5.10 -10.37 -5.23
C LYS A 43 3.60 -10.35 -5.57
N ASP A 44 2.82 -9.64 -4.75
CA ASP A 44 1.36 -9.51 -4.86
C ASP A 44 0.95 -8.36 -5.78
N MET A 45 1.88 -7.44 -6.07
CA MET A 45 1.66 -6.21 -6.85
C MET A 45 1.61 -6.44 -8.37
N LYS A 46 0.86 -7.46 -8.80
CA LYS A 46 0.67 -7.84 -10.21
C LYS A 46 -0.71 -7.46 -10.75
N ALA A 47 -1.54 -6.83 -9.92
CA ALA A 47 -2.90 -6.41 -10.26
C ALA A 47 -3.16 -4.97 -9.82
N LYS A 48 -4.08 -4.28 -10.50
CA LYS A 48 -4.49 -2.90 -10.15
C LYS A 48 -5.28 -2.82 -8.84
N VAL A 49 -5.91 -3.92 -8.43
CA VAL A 49 -6.70 -4.00 -7.21
C VAL A 49 -6.30 -5.23 -6.41
N ILE A 50 -5.83 -5.02 -5.18
CA ILE A 50 -5.44 -6.09 -4.25
C ILE A 50 -6.64 -6.48 -3.40
N ARG A 51 -7.02 -7.76 -3.43
CA ARG A 51 -8.12 -8.33 -2.63
C ARG A 51 -7.65 -9.36 -1.61
N SER A 52 -6.44 -9.88 -1.80
CA SER A 52 -5.79 -10.88 -0.97
C SER A 52 -4.28 -10.79 -1.20
N ALA A 53 -3.50 -11.42 -0.34
CA ALA A 53 -2.06 -11.59 -0.49
C ALA A 53 -1.71 -13.09 -0.41
N ILE A 54 -0.53 -13.45 -0.93
CA ILE A 54 0.02 -14.82 -0.83
C ILE A 54 0.23 -15.20 0.64
N ASP A 55 0.80 -14.28 1.42
CA ASP A 55 1.08 -14.47 2.83
C ASP A 55 0.07 -13.68 3.68
N GLY A 56 -0.24 -14.21 4.86
CA GLY A 56 -1.08 -13.56 5.86
C GLY A 56 -0.47 -13.60 7.24
N ILE A 57 -0.80 -12.62 8.07
CA ILE A 57 -0.30 -12.49 9.44
C ILE A 57 -1.45 -12.48 10.44
N THR A 58 -1.13 -12.78 11.70
CA THR A 58 -2.11 -12.85 12.80
C THR A 58 -2.29 -11.49 13.48
N GLU A 59 -3.34 -11.36 14.28
CA GLU A 59 -3.55 -10.20 15.19
C GLU A 59 -2.33 -9.98 16.08
N ALA A 60 -1.80 -11.05 16.68
CA ALA A 60 -0.60 -10.99 17.52
C ALA A 60 0.61 -10.42 16.77
N ALA A 61 0.74 -10.70 15.46
CA ALA A 61 1.80 -10.13 14.65
C ALA A 61 1.66 -8.61 14.47
N VAL A 62 0.43 -8.11 14.30
CA VAL A 62 0.17 -6.67 14.18
C VAL A 62 0.45 -5.97 15.51
N GLU A 63 0.02 -6.56 16.62
CA GLU A 63 0.20 -5.98 17.96
C GLU A 63 1.66 -5.99 18.44
N ASN A 64 2.43 -7.02 18.06
CA ASN A 64 3.77 -7.28 18.61
C ASN A 64 4.89 -7.13 17.57
N SER A 65 4.65 -6.41 16.47
CA SER A 65 5.69 -6.11 15.47
C SER A 65 5.54 -4.71 14.88
N SER A 66 6.33 -4.42 13.85
CA SER A 66 6.25 -3.15 13.10
C SER A 66 5.19 -3.15 12.00
N ALA A 67 4.49 -4.28 11.77
CA ALA A 67 3.41 -4.34 10.80
C ALA A 67 2.26 -3.40 11.21
N LYS A 68 1.75 -2.63 10.25
CA LYS A 68 0.66 -1.68 10.46
C LYS A 68 -0.51 -1.99 9.53
N ARG A 69 -1.72 -1.80 10.03
CA ARG A 69 -2.94 -1.89 9.22
C ARG A 69 -3.02 -0.73 8.25
N VAL A 70 -3.38 -1.06 7.02
CA VAL A 70 -3.66 -0.15 5.92
C VAL A 70 -5.13 -0.37 5.57
N PRO A 71 -5.98 0.67 5.65
CA PRO A 71 -7.40 0.52 5.36
C PRO A 71 -7.67 0.23 3.89
N ALA A 72 -8.84 -0.34 3.61
CA ALA A 72 -9.36 -0.47 2.25
C ALA A 72 -9.47 0.91 1.57
N GLY A 73 -9.21 0.97 0.27
CA GLY A 73 -9.17 2.19 -0.54
C GLY A 73 -7.80 2.88 -0.58
N SER A 74 -6.83 2.45 0.23
CA SER A 74 -5.47 3.00 0.16
C SER A 74 -4.75 2.61 -1.13
N VAL A 75 -3.92 3.53 -1.64
CA VAL A 75 -3.05 3.30 -2.79
C VAL A 75 -1.73 2.70 -2.30
N LEU A 76 -1.36 1.54 -2.84
CA LEU A 76 -0.14 0.81 -2.52
C LEU A 76 0.90 1.03 -3.63
N ILE A 77 2.15 1.23 -3.25
CA ILE A 77 3.27 1.35 -4.18
C ILE A 77 4.45 0.50 -3.73
N VAL A 78 5.16 -0.09 -4.68
CA VAL A 78 6.48 -0.70 -4.41
C VAL A 78 7.50 0.42 -4.31
N ALA A 79 8.18 0.54 -3.17
CA ALA A 79 9.22 1.54 -2.93
C ALA A 79 10.64 0.94 -2.99
N ARG A 80 10.77 -0.39 -2.91
CA ARG A 80 12.04 -1.10 -3.06
C ARG A 80 11.84 -2.46 -3.71
N SER A 81 12.44 -2.70 -4.86
CA SER A 81 12.53 -4.03 -5.50
C SER A 81 13.29 -3.88 -6.83
N GLY A 82 13.86 -4.98 -7.35
CA GLY A 82 14.43 -4.99 -8.69
C GLY A 82 13.42 -4.65 -9.80
N ILE A 83 12.11 -4.82 -9.55
CA ILE A 83 11.06 -4.46 -10.51
C ILE A 83 11.07 -2.96 -10.86
N LEU A 84 11.54 -2.10 -9.95
CA LEU A 84 11.59 -0.65 -10.14
C LEU A 84 12.53 -0.21 -11.26
N ALA A 85 13.43 -1.09 -11.73
CA ALA A 85 14.23 -0.84 -12.93
C ALA A 85 13.40 -0.80 -14.23
N HIS A 86 12.17 -1.35 -14.21
CA HIS A 86 11.35 -1.51 -15.40
C HIS A 86 9.91 -1.00 -15.21
N THR A 87 9.39 -1.01 -13.99
CA THR A 87 7.99 -0.69 -13.71
C THR A 87 7.87 -0.19 -12.28
N LEU A 88 6.99 0.78 -12.05
CA LEU A 88 6.52 1.15 -10.72
C LEU A 88 5.15 0.50 -10.48
N PRO A 89 5.05 -0.65 -9.79
CA PRO A 89 3.76 -1.26 -9.50
C PRO A 89 2.97 -0.42 -8.52
N ILE A 90 1.74 -0.09 -8.93
CA ILE A 90 0.76 0.68 -8.16
C ILE A 90 -0.55 -0.11 -8.16
N ALA A 91 -1.21 -0.17 -7.00
CA ALA A 91 -2.50 -0.84 -6.85
C ALA A 91 -3.35 -0.17 -5.77
N VAL A 92 -4.66 -0.36 -5.81
CA VAL A 92 -5.57 0.01 -4.71
C VAL A 92 -5.92 -1.24 -3.91
N THR A 93 -5.85 -1.20 -2.58
CA THR A 93 -6.33 -2.32 -1.76
C THR A 93 -7.84 -2.25 -1.57
N ALA A 94 -8.55 -3.33 -1.87
CA ALA A 94 -10.01 -3.43 -1.69
C ALA A 94 -10.39 -3.96 -0.30
N VAL A 95 -9.40 -4.42 0.47
CA VAL A 95 -9.55 -4.95 1.82
C VAL A 95 -8.56 -4.24 2.74
N GLU A 96 -8.83 -4.29 4.05
CA GLU A 96 -7.80 -3.94 5.02
C GLU A 96 -6.63 -4.93 4.89
N ALA A 97 -5.40 -4.41 4.90
CA ALA A 97 -4.20 -5.20 4.70
C ALA A 97 -3.05 -4.68 5.56
N THR A 98 -1.95 -5.41 5.56
CA THR A 98 -0.65 -4.98 6.08
C THR A 98 0.38 -5.12 4.98
N LEU A 99 1.53 -4.46 5.10
CA LEU A 99 2.53 -4.45 4.04
C LEU A 99 3.90 -4.83 4.59
N ASN A 100 4.79 -5.37 3.74
CA ASN A 100 6.21 -5.49 4.08
C ASN A 100 6.96 -4.14 4.01
N GLN A 101 8.22 -4.09 4.45
CA GLN A 101 9.01 -2.84 4.48
C GLN A 101 9.33 -2.23 3.10
N ASP A 102 9.22 -3.03 2.04
CA ASP A 102 9.55 -2.65 0.67
C ASP A 102 8.41 -1.90 -0.02
N MET A 103 7.23 -1.85 0.62
CA MET A 103 6.03 -1.17 0.17
C MET A 103 5.83 0.17 0.89
N LYS A 104 4.98 1.01 0.31
CA LYS A 104 4.35 2.17 0.96
C LYS A 104 2.85 2.18 0.64
N ALA A 105 2.05 2.72 1.54
CA ALA A 105 0.64 3.02 1.31
C ALA A 105 0.40 4.52 1.42
N LEU A 106 -0.51 5.05 0.61
CA LEU A 106 -1.13 6.35 0.82
C LEU A 106 -2.59 6.09 1.24
N THR A 107 -2.89 6.38 2.51
CA THR A 107 -4.25 6.35 3.03
C THR A 107 -4.93 7.67 2.73
N LEU A 108 -5.94 7.63 1.87
CA LEU A 108 -6.58 8.83 1.35
C LEU A 108 -7.50 9.48 2.36
N SER A 109 -7.51 10.81 2.36
CA SER A 109 -8.43 11.66 3.11
C SER A 109 -9.27 12.51 2.16
N GLY A 110 -10.38 13.07 2.64
CA GLY A 110 -11.15 14.07 1.89
C GLY A 110 -11.96 13.56 0.69
N GLY A 111 -12.27 12.26 0.61
CA GLY A 111 -13.20 11.71 -0.39
C GLY A 111 -12.65 11.65 -1.83
N MET A 112 -11.33 11.75 -2.00
CA MET A 112 -10.70 11.64 -3.31
C MET A 112 -10.77 10.21 -3.86
N SER A 113 -10.88 10.08 -5.18
CA SER A 113 -10.88 8.79 -5.85
C SER A 113 -9.49 8.14 -5.79
N SER A 114 -9.43 6.94 -5.21
CA SER A 114 -8.20 6.13 -5.18
C SER A 114 -7.68 5.82 -6.57
N ASP A 115 -8.57 5.62 -7.53
CA ASP A 115 -8.20 5.32 -8.91
C ASP A 115 -7.57 6.54 -9.59
N PHE A 116 -8.07 7.74 -9.29
CA PHE A 116 -7.49 8.98 -9.80
C PHE A 116 -6.08 9.21 -9.23
N ILE A 117 -5.89 9.01 -7.93
CA ILE A 117 -4.58 9.14 -7.29
C ILE A 117 -3.60 8.07 -7.79
N ALA A 118 -4.06 6.82 -7.93
CA ALA A 118 -3.25 5.73 -8.47
C ALA A 118 -2.85 5.95 -9.93
N TRP A 119 -3.69 6.60 -10.75
CA TRP A 119 -3.36 6.95 -12.14
C TRP A 119 -2.33 8.08 -12.23
N GLY A 120 -2.31 9.00 -11.26
CA GLY A 120 -1.36 10.11 -11.24
C GLY A 120 0.06 9.74 -10.80
N LEU A 121 0.26 8.55 -10.22
CA LEU A 121 1.55 7.98 -9.80
C LEU A 121 2.18 7.16 -10.94
#